data_AF-A0A1N7DPH9-F1
#
_entry.id   AF-A0A1N7DPH9-F1
#
_cell.length_a   1.000
_cell.length_b   1.000
_cell.length_c   1.000
_cell.angle_alpha   90.00
_cell.angle_beta   90.00
_cell.angle_gamma   90.00
#
_symmetry.space_group_name_H-M   'P 1'
#
loop_
_entity.id
_entity.type
_entity.pdbx_description
1 polymer ?
#
loop_
_entity_poly.entity_id
_entity_poly.type
_entity_poly.pdbx_seq_one_letter_code
_entity_poly.pdbx_strand_id
1 'polypeptide(L)'
;MTKSQNQSNAIIIPRICRQLRQIRPSTEHGRRAKSNIIVHLLGYHHSTSLGDVDLGSLGAAVIGLGWLIDHIVQIDDRQVSPTERAMLCEIFAMCQHRYDTEKSH
;
A
#
# COMPACT_ATOMS: atom_id res chain seq x y z
N MET A 1 23.35 17.95 -19.71
CA MET A 1 22.32 18.25 -18.69
C MET A 1 21.20 17.24 -18.86
N THR A 2 21.22 16.22 -18.03
CA THR A 2 20.35 15.04 -18.04
C THR A 2 18.91 15.44 -17.73
N LYS A 3 17.98 15.03 -18.58
CA LYS A 3 16.54 15.19 -18.38
C LYS A 3 16.12 14.40 -17.13
N SER A 4 16.05 15.08 -16.00
CA SER A 4 15.64 14.56 -14.70
C SER A 4 14.26 13.92 -14.74
N GLN A 5 14.23 12.62 -14.44
CA GLN A 5 13.44 12.04 -13.33
C GLN A 5 11.99 12.54 -13.12
N ASN A 6 11.19 12.69 -14.19
CA ASN A 6 9.79 13.12 -14.03
C ASN A 6 8.77 12.13 -14.62
N GLN A 7 9.07 10.82 -14.58
CA GLN A 7 8.23 9.80 -15.22
C GLN A 7 7.82 8.58 -14.35
N SER A 8 7.94 8.62 -13.02
CA SER A 8 7.61 7.42 -12.21
C SER A 8 6.94 7.67 -10.84
N ASN A 9 6.10 8.72 -10.71
CA ASN A 9 5.35 9.01 -9.48
C ASN A 9 3.86 8.58 -9.50
N ALA A 10 3.43 7.88 -10.55
CA ALA A 10 2.11 7.25 -10.54
C ALA A 10 2.20 5.94 -9.73
N ILE A 11 1.54 5.88 -8.57
CA ILE A 11 1.31 4.60 -7.91
C ILE A 11 0.57 3.70 -8.90
N ILE A 12 1.21 2.63 -9.34
CA ILE A 12 0.54 1.61 -10.15
C ILE A 12 -0.25 0.72 -9.18
N ILE A 13 -1.40 1.22 -8.72
CA ILE A 13 -2.27 0.54 -7.76
C ILE A 13 -2.55 -0.92 -8.19
N PRO A 14 -2.83 -1.23 -9.47
CA PRO A 14 -3.02 -2.62 -9.90
C PRO A 14 -1.81 -3.53 -9.64
N ARG A 15 -0.59 -3.00 -9.76
CA ARG A 15 0.65 -3.72 -9.46
C ARG A 15 0.82 -3.93 -7.96
N ILE A 16 0.61 -2.90 -7.14
CA ILE A 16 0.64 -3.01 -5.68
C ILE A 16 -0.36 -4.06 -5.20
N CYS A 17 -1.60 -3.99 -5.68
CA CYS A 17 -2.63 -4.96 -5.32
C CYS A 17 -2.25 -6.39 -5.75
N ARG A 18 -1.58 -6.57 -6.89
CA ARG A 18 -1.06 -7.89 -7.31
C ARG A 18 0.02 -8.39 -6.34
N GLN A 19 0.96 -7.53 -5.95
CA GLN A 19 2.01 -7.86 -4.99
C GLN A 19 1.43 -8.21 -3.61
N LEU A 20 0.51 -7.39 -3.08
CA LEU A 20 -0.20 -7.67 -1.82
C LEU A 20 -0.99 -8.98 -1.85
N ARG A 21 -1.52 -9.41 -3.01
CA ARG A 21 -2.21 -10.70 -3.11
C ARG A 21 -1.26 -11.90 -2.91
N GLN A 22 0.02 -11.76 -3.23
CA GLN A 22 1.01 -12.83 -3.08
C GLN A 22 1.40 -13.08 -1.63
N ILE A 23 1.39 -12.03 -0.80
CA ILE A 23 1.71 -12.13 0.63
C ILE A 23 0.62 -12.91 1.35
N ARG A 24 1.02 -13.87 2.19
CA ARG A 24 0.10 -14.70 2.99
C ARG A 24 0.46 -14.63 4.47
N PRO A 25 -0.08 -13.65 5.21
CA PRO A 25 0.03 -13.63 6.66
C PRO A 25 -0.55 -14.91 7.27
N SER A 26 0.10 -15.43 8.30
CA SER A 26 -0.32 -16.67 8.98
C SER A 26 -1.62 -16.51 9.76
N THR A 27 -1.88 -15.30 10.29
CA THR A 27 -3.05 -15.00 11.09
C THR A 27 -4.25 -14.55 10.26
N GLU A 28 -5.45 -14.84 10.75
CA GLU A 28 -6.68 -14.36 10.12
C GLU A 28 -6.79 -12.84 10.14
N HIS A 29 -6.39 -12.20 11.25
CA HIS A 29 -6.34 -10.74 11.35
C HIS A 29 -5.43 -10.12 10.28
N GLY A 30 -4.23 -10.69 10.06
CA GLY A 30 -3.31 -10.23 9.02
C GLY A 30 -3.89 -10.39 7.61
N ARG A 31 -4.55 -11.52 7.33
CA ARG A 31 -5.25 -11.74 6.05
C ARG A 31 -6.39 -10.75 5.82
N ARG A 32 -7.20 -10.48 6.85
CA ARG A 32 -8.29 -9.52 6.78
C ARG A 32 -7.79 -8.10 6.57
N ALA A 33 -6.77 -7.68 7.32
CA ALA A 33 -6.13 -6.37 7.15
C ALA A 33 -5.60 -6.20 5.72
N LYS A 34 -4.88 -7.20 5.20
CA LYS A 34 -4.39 -7.23 3.82
C LYS A 34 -5.51 -7.06 2.79
N SER A 35 -6.62 -7.78 2.95
CA SER A 35 -7.77 -7.67 2.05
C SER A 35 -8.40 -6.28 2.11
N ASN A 36 -8.55 -5.69 3.30
CA ASN A 36 -9.08 -4.33 3.46
C ASN A 36 -8.17 -3.28 2.80
N ILE A 37 -6.85 -3.39 2.97
CA ILE A 37 -5.88 -2.50 2.29
C ILE A 37 -6.09 -2.55 0.78
N ILE A 38 -6.23 -3.75 0.20
CA ILE A 38 -6.46 -3.90 -1.24
C ILE A 38 -7.77 -3.21 -1.67
N VAL A 39 -8.85 -3.37 -0.89
CA VAL A 39 -10.15 -2.73 -1.18
C VAL A 39 -10.01 -1.20 -1.18
N HIS A 40 -9.35 -0.63 -0.16
CA HIS A 40 -9.13 0.81 -0.07
C HIS A 40 -8.24 1.34 -1.21
N LEU A 41 -7.16 0.64 -1.55
CA LEU A 41 -6.32 1.02 -2.70
C LEU A 41 -7.12 1.01 -4.01
N LEU A 42 -7.96 -0.01 -4.23
CA LEU A 42 -8.82 -0.07 -5.42
C LEU A 42 -9.89 1.02 -5.43
N GLY A 43 -10.48 1.35 -4.27
CA GLY A 43 -11.40 2.48 -4.12
C GLY A 43 -10.75 3.81 -4.49
N TYR A 44 -9.57 4.08 -3.92
CA TYR A 44 -8.75 5.23 -4.29
C TYR A 44 -8.45 5.25 -5.80
N HIS A 45 -7.98 4.13 -6.37
CA HIS A 45 -7.68 4.07 -7.80
C HIS A 45 -8.90 4.37 -8.68
N HIS A 46 -10.07 3.83 -8.33
CA HIS A 46 -11.29 4.10 -9.04
C HIS A 46 -11.68 5.58 -8.95
N SER A 47 -11.62 6.17 -7.75
CA SER A 47 -11.90 7.59 -7.52
C SER A 47 -11.03 8.49 -8.42
N THR A 48 -9.71 8.23 -8.48
CA THR A 48 -8.79 9.00 -9.32
C THR A 48 -9.13 8.90 -10.82
N SER A 49 -9.70 7.79 -11.28
CA SER A 49 -10.12 7.63 -12.67
C SER A 49 -11.38 8.43 -13.01
N LEU A 50 -12.18 8.80 -12.00
CA LEU A 50 -13.37 9.63 -12.13
C LEU A 50 -13.07 11.13 -11.93
N GLY A 51 -11.83 11.48 -11.57
CA GLY A 51 -11.42 12.86 -11.29
C GLY A 51 -11.76 13.35 -9.88
N ASP A 52 -12.26 12.47 -9.01
CA ASP A 52 -12.54 12.77 -7.60
C ASP A 52 -11.58 11.97 -6.72
N VAL A 53 -10.65 12.63 -6.03
CA VAL A 53 -9.60 11.95 -5.28
C VAL A 53 -10.12 11.55 -3.90
N ASP A 54 -10.43 10.27 -3.70
CA ASP A 54 -10.81 9.73 -2.39
C ASP A 54 -9.57 9.56 -1.49
N LEU A 55 -9.14 10.67 -0.90
CA LEU A 55 -8.03 10.73 0.03
C LEU A 55 -8.30 9.91 1.31
N GLY A 56 -9.57 9.71 1.68
CA GLY A 56 -9.97 8.89 2.82
C GLY A 56 -9.60 7.42 2.61
N SER A 57 -9.91 6.87 1.43
CA SER A 57 -9.49 5.52 1.04
C SER A 57 -7.96 5.38 1.02
N LEU A 58 -7.22 6.35 0.48
CA LEU A 58 -5.76 6.29 0.50
C LEU A 58 -5.19 6.30 1.92
N GLY A 59 -5.71 7.16 2.79
CA GLY A 59 -5.30 7.23 4.20
C GLY A 59 -5.61 5.92 4.96
N ALA A 60 -6.77 5.31 4.72
CA ALA A 60 -7.11 4.02 5.31
C ALA A 60 -6.16 2.90 4.86
N ALA A 61 -5.73 2.91 3.59
CA ALA A 61 -4.74 1.97 3.09
C ALA A 61 -3.36 2.17 3.76
N VAL A 62 -2.91 3.42 3.94
CA VAL A 62 -1.65 3.75 4.64
C VAL A 62 -1.67 3.24 6.07
N ILE A 63 -2.73 3.52 6.83
CA ILE A 63 -2.89 3.06 8.21
C ILE A 63 -2.89 1.52 8.26
N GLY A 64 -3.65 0.87 7.37
CA GLY A 64 -3.70 -0.58 7.31
C GLY A 64 -2.35 -1.21 6.98
N LEU A 65 -1.56 -0.62 6.08
CA LEU A 65 -0.21 -1.07 5.75
C LEU A 65 0.74 -0.97 6.95
N GLY A 66 0.72 0.15 7.66
CA GLY A 66 1.51 0.33 8.88
C GLY A 66 1.17 -0.73 9.94
N TRP A 67 -0.13 -0.92 10.19
CA TRP A 67 -0.60 -1.95 11.12
C TRP A 67 -0.17 -3.36 10.69
N LEU A 68 -0.27 -3.70 9.40
CA LEU A 68 0.09 -5.03 8.90
C LEU A 68 1.59 -5.31 9.06
N ILE A 69 2.44 -4.31 8.80
CA ILE A 69 3.89 -4.41 9.00
C ILE A 69 4.20 -4.65 10.48
N ASP A 70 3.64 -3.82 11.37
CA ASP A 70 3.83 -3.95 12.82
C ASP A 70 3.34 -5.32 13.31
N HIS A 71 2.17 -5.77 12.87
CA HIS A 71 1.61 -7.08 13.22
C HIS A 71 2.56 -8.21 12.82
N ILE A 72 3.06 -8.22 11.58
CA ILE A 72 4.00 -9.23 11.06
C ILE A 72 5.30 -9.27 11.87
N VAL A 73 5.80 -8.10 12.28
CA VAL A 73 7.02 -8.00 13.11
C VAL A 73 6.76 -8.51 14.53
N GLN A 74 5.68 -8.07 15.17
CA GLN A 74 5.36 -8.40 16.56
C GLN A 74 5.22 -9.89 16.81
N ILE A 75 4.65 -10.63 15.84
CA ILE A 75 4.44 -12.08 15.99
C ILE A 75 5.56 -12.94 15.37
N ASP A 76 6.62 -12.31 14.83
CA ASP A 76 7.63 -13.00 14.01
C ASP A 76 6.98 -13.89 12.93
N ASP A 77 6.12 -13.32 12.07
CA ASP A 77 5.33 -14.14 11.12
C ASP A 77 6.21 -14.80 10.05
N ARG A 78 6.64 -16.04 10.27
CA ARG A 78 7.56 -16.77 9.38
C ARG A 78 6.95 -17.17 8.04
N GLN A 79 5.62 -17.02 7.86
CA GLN A 79 5.00 -17.19 6.54
C GLN A 79 5.24 -16.00 5.62
N VAL A 80 5.63 -14.84 6.17
CA VAL A 80 6.03 -13.67 5.39
C VAL A 80 7.55 -13.59 5.35
N SER A 81 8.10 -13.90 4.18
CA SER A 81 9.55 -13.91 3.94
C SER A 81 10.18 -12.52 4.11
N PRO A 82 11.50 -12.43 4.38
CA PRO A 82 12.19 -11.15 4.45
C PRO A 82 11.99 -10.26 3.21
N THR A 83 11.96 -10.86 2.02
CA THR A 83 11.70 -10.15 0.76
C THR A 83 10.29 -9.55 0.70
N GLU A 84 9.28 -10.28 1.16
CA GLU A 84 7.90 -9.77 1.23
C GLU A 84 7.76 -8.67 2.28
N ARG A 85 8.49 -8.74 3.40
CA ARG A 85 8.55 -7.67 4.41
C ARG A 85 9.16 -6.40 3.83
N ALA A 86 10.28 -6.50 3.12
CA ALA A 86 10.91 -5.37 2.44
C ALA A 86 9.95 -4.74 1.42
N MET A 87 9.28 -5.57 0.62
CA MET A 87 8.27 -5.14 -0.35
C MET A 87 7.08 -4.42 0.34
N LEU A 88 6.61 -4.88 1.50
CA LEU A 88 5.56 -4.18 2.27
C LEU A 88 6.02 -2.79 2.71
N CYS A 89 7.25 -2.65 3.19
CA CYS A 89 7.82 -1.36 3.58
C CYS A 89 7.94 -0.40 2.39
N GLU A 90 8.35 -0.89 1.21
CA GLU A 90 8.37 -0.10 -0.02
C GLU A 90 6.97 0.37 -0.43
N ILE A 91 5.98 -0.54 -0.42
CA ILE A 91 4.58 -0.23 -0.71
C ILE A 91 4.05 0.82 0.27
N PHE A 92 4.34 0.66 1.57
CA PHE A 92 3.96 1.63 2.59
C PHE A 92 4.56 3.01 2.31
N ALA A 93 5.86 3.09 2.05
CA ALA A 93 6.53 4.36 1.73
C ALA A 93 5.95 5.03 0.48
N MET A 94 5.63 4.25 -0.57
CA MET A 94 4.98 4.77 -1.77
C MET A 94 3.59 5.34 -1.48
N CYS A 95 2.74 4.58 -0.76
CA CYS A 95 1.39 5.01 -0.41
C CYS A 95 1.39 6.23 0.51
N GLN A 96 2.29 6.25 1.51
CA GLN A 96 2.48 7.37 2.43
C GLN A 96 2.90 8.62 1.68
N HIS A 97 3.93 8.53 0.82
CA HIS A 97 4.39 9.67 0.02
C HIS A 97 3.27 10.24 -0.86
N ARG A 98 2.47 9.37 -1.49
CA ARG A 98 1.32 9.83 -2.28
C ARG A 98 0.27 10.49 -1.41
N TYR A 99 -0.07 9.92 -0.27
CA TYR A 99 -1.02 10.50 0.67
C TYR A 99 -0.59 11.90 1.12
N ASP A 100 0.69 12.06 1.48
CA ASP A 100 1.24 13.35 1.92
C ASP A 100 1.24 14.38 0.79
N THR A 101 1.51 13.94 -0.45
CA THR A 101 1.43 14.80 -1.63
C THR A 101 0.01 15.28 -1.86
N GLU A 102 -0.96 14.36 -1.94
CA GLU A 102 -2.37 14.69 -2.19
C GLU A 102 -2.99 15.52 -1.05
N LYS A 103 -2.57 15.30 0.20
CA LYS A 103 -3.04 16.07 1.35
C LYS A 103 -2.52 17.51 1.38
N SER A 104 -1.38 17.76 0.73
CA SER A 104 -0.72 19.08 0.72
C SER A 104 -1.22 19.97 -0.43
N HIS A 105 -2.08 19.46 -1.30
CA HIS A 105 -2.73 20.16 -2.40
C HIS A 105 -4.18 20.52 -2.05
#